data_AF-A0A7W1UCR0-F1
#
_entry.id   AF-A0A7W1UCR0-F1
#
_cell.length_a   1.000
_cell.length_b   1.000
_cell.length_c   1.000
_cell.angle_alpha   90.00
_cell.angle_beta   90.00
_cell.angle_gamma   90.00
#
_symmetry.space_group_name_H-M   'P 1'
#
loop_
_entity.id
_entity.type
_entity.pdbx_description
1 polymer ?
#
loop_
_entity_poly.entity_id
_entity_poly.type
_entity_poly.pdbx_seq_one_letter_code
_entity_poly.pdbx_strand_id
1 'polypeptide(L)'
;MDIYQALKEDHQEAKKLFAEIEQSSGKTNDSREKLFTTLKEALENHSQAEEKVFYAPLKKKEETKDKIEHAKKEHQKVTKMLNELESMDNKDDQWLKKVSQLKEDVQHHIQEEEGEIFKKAQGIFSKEQAEEMARQFKQAKKQKA
;
A
#
# COMPACT_ATOMS: atom_id res chain seq x y z
N MET A 1 -11.80 11.29 11.67
CA MET A 1 -10.84 10.48 10.90
C MET A 1 -10.71 11.11 9.53
N ASP A 2 -9.49 11.44 9.12
CA ASP A 2 -9.17 12.04 7.82
C ASP A 2 -8.44 11.04 6.90
N ILE A 3 -8.15 11.43 5.66
CA ILE A 3 -7.50 10.58 4.66
C ILE A 3 -6.11 10.12 5.11
N TYR A 4 -5.34 10.98 5.79
CA TYR A 4 -4.00 10.65 6.26
C TYR A 4 -4.05 9.56 7.35
N GLN A 5 -5.03 9.63 8.25
CA GLN A 5 -5.28 8.59 9.25
C GLN A 5 -5.72 7.29 8.58
N ALA A 6 -6.58 7.36 7.55
CA ALA A 6 -7.03 6.18 6.80
C ALA A 6 -5.88 5.44 6.11
N LEU A 7 -5.02 6.17 5.40
CA LEU A 7 -3.86 5.58 4.74
C LEU A 7 -2.88 5.00 5.75
N LYS A 8 -2.62 5.69 6.87
CA LYS A 8 -1.76 5.16 7.94
C LYS A 8 -2.32 3.89 8.57
N GLU A 9 -3.63 3.78 8.76
CA GLU A 9 -4.24 2.54 9.27
C GLU A 9 -3.94 1.36 8.34
N ASP A 10 -4.10 1.54 7.03
CA ASP A 10 -3.74 0.53 6.02
C ASP A 10 -2.23 0.21 6.04
N HIS A 11 -1.36 1.23 6.17
CA HIS A 11 0.09 1.02 6.27
C HIS A 11 0.47 0.16 7.48
N GLN A 12 -0.20 0.38 8.62
CA GLN A 12 0.03 -0.41 9.81
C GLN A 12 -0.49 -1.84 9.65
N GLU A 13 -1.61 -2.03 8.96
CA GLU A 13 -2.12 -3.37 8.61
C GLU A 13 -1.14 -4.12 7.71
N ALA A 14 -0.65 -3.50 6.63
CA ALA A 14 0.35 -4.10 5.76
C ALA A 14 1.63 -4.49 6.52
N LYS A 15 2.15 -3.60 7.38
CA LYS A 15 3.33 -3.88 8.22
C LYS A 15 3.13 -5.09 9.14
N LYS A 16 1.93 -5.24 9.72
CA LYS A 16 1.59 -6.41 10.55
C LYS A 16 1.55 -7.69 9.73
N LEU A 17 0.89 -7.67 8.57
CA LEU A 17 0.82 -8.82 7.68
C LEU A 17 2.21 -9.28 7.23
N PHE A 18 3.10 -8.35 6.87
CA PHE A 18 4.51 -8.69 6.59
C PHE A 18 5.19 -9.38 7.77
N ALA A 19 5.04 -8.84 8.99
CA ALA A 19 5.64 -9.44 10.19
C ALA A 19 5.09 -10.84 10.48
N GLU A 20 3.78 -11.05 10.29
CA GLU A 20 3.14 -12.36 10.46
C GLU A 20 3.63 -13.38 9.42
N ILE A 21 3.83 -12.96 8.18
CA ILE A 21 4.40 -13.80 7.11
C ILE A 21 5.85 -14.18 7.45
N GLU A 22 6.69 -13.24 7.86
CA GLU A 22 8.09 -13.53 8.25
C GLU A 22 8.16 -14.50 9.45
N GLN A 23 7.29 -14.31 10.44
CA GLN A 23 7.19 -15.19 11.61
C GLN A 23 6.58 -16.57 11.32
N SER A 24 6.06 -16.78 10.11
CA SER A 24 5.55 -18.08 9.66
C SER A 24 6.64 -19.04 9.19
N SER A 25 7.93 -18.70 9.36
CA SER A 25 9.05 -19.63 9.13
C SER A 25 8.85 -20.93 9.94
N GLY A 26 8.55 -22.05 9.28
CA GLY A 26 8.25 -23.34 9.91
C GLY A 26 6.76 -23.66 10.18
N LYS A 27 5.81 -22.80 9.80
CA LYS A 27 4.36 -23.09 9.83
C LYS A 27 3.88 -23.76 8.54
N THR A 28 2.71 -24.39 8.55
CA THR A 28 2.11 -25.06 7.39
C THR A 28 1.84 -24.10 6.23
N ASN A 29 1.93 -24.59 5.00
CA ASN A 29 1.80 -23.80 3.76
C ASN A 29 0.49 -23.02 3.68
N ASP A 30 -0.61 -23.62 4.13
CA ASP A 30 -1.94 -23.02 4.13
C ASP A 30 -2.01 -21.73 4.97
N SER A 31 -1.17 -21.59 6.00
CA SER A 31 -1.11 -20.36 6.80
C SER A 31 -0.40 -19.24 6.04
N ARG A 32 0.68 -19.55 5.30
CA ARG A 32 1.41 -18.56 4.50
C ARG A 32 0.59 -18.07 3.32
N GLU A 33 -0.03 -18.99 2.62
CA GLU A 33 -0.87 -18.69 1.46
C GLU A 33 -2.01 -17.74 1.85
N LYS A 34 -2.72 -18.03 2.95
CA LYS A 34 -3.78 -17.14 3.45
C LYS A 34 -3.27 -15.75 3.81
N LEU A 35 -2.17 -15.65 4.56
CA LEU A 35 -1.58 -14.37 4.95
C LEU A 35 -1.12 -13.57 3.73
N PHE A 36 -0.50 -14.24 2.76
CA PHE A 36 -0.05 -13.62 1.52
C PHE A 36 -1.23 -13.12 0.67
N THR A 37 -2.28 -13.93 0.52
CA THR A 37 -3.51 -13.51 -0.17
C THR A 37 -4.12 -12.27 0.49
N THR A 38 -4.21 -12.25 1.82
CA THR A 38 -4.69 -11.08 2.57
C THR A 38 -3.79 -9.85 2.35
N LEU A 39 -2.47 -10.02 2.40
CA LEU A 39 -1.51 -8.93 2.12
C LEU A 39 -1.67 -8.39 0.70
N LYS A 40 -1.76 -9.28 -0.30
CA LYS A 40 -1.92 -8.92 -1.71
C LYS A 40 -3.21 -8.11 -1.90
N GLU A 41 -4.35 -8.62 -1.43
CA GLU A 41 -5.62 -7.90 -1.49
C GLU A 41 -5.56 -6.55 -0.77
N ALA A 42 -4.91 -6.48 0.40
CA ALA A 42 -4.78 -5.24 1.15
C ALA A 42 -3.99 -4.18 0.37
N LEU A 43 -2.82 -4.54 -0.17
CA LEU A 43 -1.96 -3.64 -0.93
C LEU A 43 -2.57 -3.20 -2.27
N GLU A 44 -3.24 -4.12 -2.99
CA GLU A 44 -3.91 -3.79 -4.25
C GLU A 44 -5.10 -2.86 -4.04
N ASN A 45 -5.96 -3.16 -3.06
CA ASN A 45 -7.10 -2.31 -2.76
C ASN A 45 -6.65 -0.93 -2.25
N HIS A 46 -5.60 -0.90 -1.41
CA HIS A 46 -5.01 0.34 -0.91
C HIS A 46 -4.51 1.23 -2.05
N SER A 47 -3.57 0.73 -2.86
CA SER A 47 -2.96 1.50 -3.94
C SER A 47 -3.98 1.98 -4.98
N GLN A 48 -4.96 1.16 -5.36
CA GLN A 48 -6.01 1.56 -6.30
C GLN A 48 -6.90 2.67 -5.73
N ALA A 49 -7.33 2.54 -4.48
CA ALA A 49 -8.18 3.54 -3.83
C ALA A 49 -7.44 4.86 -3.61
N GLU A 50 -6.18 4.78 -3.20
CA GLU A 50 -5.29 5.93 -3.04
C GLU A 50 -5.09 6.66 -4.37
N GLU A 51 -4.76 5.93 -5.44
CA GLU A 51 -4.51 6.55 -6.73
C GLU A 51 -5.74 7.30 -7.26
N LYS A 52 -6.93 6.73 -7.01
CA LYS A 52 -8.22 7.27 -7.45
C LYS A 52 -8.66 8.48 -6.63
N VAL A 53 -8.43 8.47 -5.31
CA VAL A 53 -9.01 9.46 -4.39
C VAL A 53 -7.99 10.49 -3.94
N PHE A 54 -6.79 10.06 -3.55
CA PHE A 54 -5.78 10.92 -2.95
C PHE A 54 -4.81 11.47 -3.99
N TYR A 55 -4.31 10.63 -4.91
CA TYR A 55 -3.34 11.09 -5.92
C TYR A 55 -3.99 11.84 -7.08
N ALA A 56 -5.20 11.48 -7.50
CA ALA A 56 -5.89 12.14 -8.60
C ALA A 56 -5.98 13.68 -8.48
N PRO A 57 -6.36 14.26 -7.31
CA PRO A 57 -6.32 15.71 -7.13
C PRO A 57 -4.89 16.28 -7.02
N LEU A 58 -3.95 15.55 -6.40
CA LEU A 58 -2.55 15.99 -6.24
C LEU A 58 -1.76 15.99 -7.56
N LYS A 59 -2.07 15.08 -8.49
CA LYS A 59 -1.44 15.01 -9.82
C LYS A 59 -1.70 16.26 -10.67
N LYS A 60 -2.76 17.02 -10.36
CA LYS A 60 -3.11 18.27 -11.06
C LYS A 60 -2.33 19.49 -10.56
N LYS A 61 -1.49 19.34 -9.54
CA LYS A 61 -0.70 20.41 -8.93
C LYS A 61 0.77 20.20 -9.28
N GLU A 62 1.41 21.20 -9.88
CA GLU A 62 2.81 21.10 -10.31
C GLU A 62 3.77 20.77 -9.15
N GLU A 63 3.48 21.27 -7.94
CA GLU A 63 4.31 21.05 -6.75
C GLU A 63 4.30 19.62 -6.18
N THR A 64 3.34 18.78 -6.58
CA THR A 64 3.21 17.38 -6.15
C THR A 64 3.31 16.37 -7.29
N LYS A 65 3.14 16.80 -8.54
CA LYS A 65 3.09 15.95 -9.74
C LYS A 65 4.23 14.94 -9.82
N ASP A 66 5.49 15.37 -9.69
CA ASP A 66 6.64 14.48 -9.83
C ASP A 66 6.68 13.39 -8.74
N LYS A 67 6.33 13.77 -7.50
CA LYS A 67 6.25 12.84 -6.36
C LYS A 67 5.12 11.83 -6.53
N ILE A 68 3.97 12.26 -7.04
CA ILE A 68 2.85 11.36 -7.35
C ILE A 68 3.20 10.40 -8.50
N GLU A 69 3.89 10.85 -9.55
CA GLU A 69 4.34 9.95 -10.62
C GLU A 69 5.41 8.96 -10.14
N HIS A 70 6.26 9.36 -9.19
CA HIS A 70 7.20 8.45 -8.54
C HIS A 70 6.46 7.37 -7.74
N ALA A 71 5.59 7.77 -6.81
CA ALA A 71 4.79 6.87 -5.99
C ALA A 71 3.97 5.87 -6.82
N LYS A 72 3.36 6.30 -7.94
CA LYS A 72 2.67 5.40 -8.87
C LYS A 72 3.58 4.35 -9.50
N LYS A 73 4.85 4.67 -9.78
CA LYS A 73 5.82 3.69 -10.29
C LYS A 73 6.19 2.68 -9.21
N GLU A 74 6.28 3.11 -7.96
CA GLU A 74 6.47 2.20 -6.82
C GLU A 74 5.29 1.25 -6.64
N HIS A 75 4.04 1.75 -6.73
CA HIS A 75 2.84 0.90 -6.76
C HIS A 75 2.92 -0.17 -7.86
N GLN A 76 3.27 0.23 -9.08
CA GLN A 76 3.43 -0.71 -10.20
C GLN A 76 4.54 -1.76 -9.93
N LYS A 77 5.64 -1.37 -9.28
CA LYS A 77 6.71 -2.29 -8.89
C LYS A 77 6.19 -3.30 -7.86
N VAL A 78 5.49 -2.83 -6.82
CA VAL A 78 4.87 -3.64 -5.77
C VAL A 78 3.87 -4.65 -6.38
N THR A 79 2.97 -4.21 -7.27
CA THR A 79 2.02 -5.10 -7.97
C THR A 79 2.73 -6.20 -8.77
N LYS A 80 3.81 -5.87 -9.49
CA LYS A 80 4.60 -6.87 -10.22
C LYS A 80 5.20 -7.91 -9.28
N MET A 81 5.79 -7.47 -8.18
CA MET A 81 6.38 -8.37 -7.18
C MET A 81 5.33 -9.26 -6.50
N LEU A 82 4.13 -8.74 -6.23
CA LEU A 82 3.01 -9.53 -5.71
C LEU A 82 2.60 -10.64 -6.69
N ASN A 83 2.49 -10.32 -7.98
CA ASN A 83 2.16 -11.33 -9.00
C ASN A 83 3.27 -12.38 -9.18
N GLU A 84 4.55 -11.96 -9.10
CA GLU A 84 5.67 -12.90 -9.09
C GLU A 84 5.58 -13.85 -7.88
N LEU A 85 5.38 -13.31 -6.68
CA LEU A 85 5.27 -14.08 -5.44
C LEU A 85 4.08 -15.04 -5.41
N GLU A 86 2.96 -14.68 -6.04
CA GLU A 86 1.78 -15.55 -6.18
C GLU A 86 2.07 -16.78 -7.04
N SER A 87 2.96 -16.65 -8.03
CA SER A 87 3.35 -17.76 -8.92
C SER A 87 4.44 -18.67 -8.35
N MET A 88 5.04 -18.31 -7.22
CA MET A 88 6.14 -19.02 -6.58
C MET A 88 5.65 -20.01 -5.52
N ASP A 89 6.42 -21.09 -5.27
CA ASP A 89 6.15 -21.99 -4.14
C ASP A 89 6.52 -21.32 -2.82
N ASN A 90 5.54 -21.08 -1.97
CA ASN A 90 5.72 -20.43 -0.66
C ASN A 90 6.52 -21.26 0.36
N LYS A 91 6.92 -22.49 -0.01
CA LYS A 91 7.87 -23.33 0.73
C LYS A 91 9.33 -23.01 0.44
N ASP A 92 9.63 -22.39 -0.70
CA ASP A 92 10.99 -22.04 -1.07
C ASP A 92 11.51 -20.90 -0.19
N ASP A 93 12.73 -21.01 0.33
CA ASP A 93 13.41 -19.92 1.04
C ASP A 93 13.56 -18.67 0.14
N GLN A 94 13.60 -18.84 -1.18
CA GLN A 94 13.59 -17.73 -2.14
C GLN A 94 12.29 -16.93 -2.07
N TRP A 95 11.15 -17.57 -1.78
CA TRP A 95 9.88 -16.89 -1.61
C TRP A 95 9.94 -15.93 -0.41
N LEU A 96 10.44 -16.40 0.74
CA LEU A 96 10.59 -15.55 1.92
C LEU A 96 11.55 -14.38 1.68
N LYS A 97 12.68 -14.60 0.99
CA LYS A 97 13.60 -13.51 0.61
C LYS A 97 12.91 -12.46 -0.25
N LYS A 98 12.09 -12.90 -1.20
CA LYS A 98 11.33 -12.00 -2.09
C LYS A 98 10.23 -11.24 -1.34
N VAL A 99 9.58 -11.85 -0.35
CA VAL A 99 8.67 -11.15 0.57
C VAL A 99 9.40 -10.10 1.39
N SER A 100 10.61 -10.39 1.91
CA SER A 100 11.40 -9.40 2.62
C SER A 100 11.80 -8.22 1.72
N GLN A 101 12.14 -8.48 0.45
CA GLN A 101 12.40 -7.40 -0.51
C GLN A 101 11.15 -6.56 -0.78
N LEU A 102 9.98 -7.21 -0.94
CA LEU A 102 8.70 -6.52 -1.11
C LEU A 102 8.38 -5.63 0.09
N LYS A 103 8.62 -6.13 1.31
CA LYS A 103 8.44 -5.38 2.55
C LYS A 103 9.31 -4.13 2.58
N GLU A 104 10.59 -4.23 2.21
CA GLU A 104 11.50 -3.08 2.14
C GLU A 104 10.99 -2.02 1.17
N ASP A 105 10.56 -2.43 -0.04
CA ASP A 105 10.00 -1.52 -1.05
C ASP A 105 8.74 -0.82 -0.54
N VAL A 106 7.81 -1.56 0.07
CA VAL A 106 6.58 -0.99 0.66
C VAL A 106 6.89 -0.05 1.83
N GLN A 107 7.86 -0.40 2.68
CA GLN A 107 8.25 0.46 3.79
C GLN A 107 8.92 1.75 3.33
N HIS A 108 9.73 1.69 2.27
CA HIS A 108 10.34 2.86 1.65
C HIS A 108 9.26 3.80 1.10
N HIS A 109 8.34 3.25 0.30
CA HIS A 109 7.20 3.98 -0.25
C HIS A 109 6.38 4.69 0.86
N ILE A 110 6.02 3.97 1.92
CA ILE A 110 5.29 4.54 3.08
C ILE A 110 6.06 5.70 3.72
N GLN A 111 7.39 5.60 3.83
CA GLN A 111 8.20 6.67 4.41
C GLN A 111 8.21 7.93 3.54
N GLU A 112 8.35 7.77 2.21
CA GLU A 112 8.29 8.90 1.28
C GLU A 112 6.90 9.55 1.29
N GLU A 113 5.85 8.73 1.27
CA GLU A 113 4.49 9.22 1.25
C GLU A 113 4.12 9.98 2.54
N GLU A 114 4.27 9.34 3.69
CA GLU A 114 3.94 9.97 4.98
C GLU A 114 4.86 11.15 5.29
N GLY A 115 6.11 11.09 4.82
CA GLY A 115 7.15 12.07 5.10
C GLY A 115 7.12 13.29 4.19
N GLU A 116 6.67 13.14 2.94
CA GLU A 116 6.73 14.20 1.93
C GLU A 116 5.37 14.50 1.30
N ILE A 117 4.68 13.49 0.77
CA ILE A 117 3.41 13.68 0.06
C ILE A 117 2.35 14.20 1.02
N PHE A 118 2.22 13.60 2.20
CA PHE A 118 1.24 14.02 3.21
C PHE A 118 1.49 15.45 3.68
N LYS A 119 2.75 15.84 3.90
CA LYS A 119 3.09 17.21 4.32
C LYS A 119 2.69 18.23 3.26
N LYS A 120 2.88 17.94 1.98
CA LYS A 120 2.44 18.80 0.88
C LYS A 120 0.91 18.84 0.81
N ALA A 121 0.25 17.69 0.86
CA ALA A 121 -1.20 17.58 0.78
C ALA A 121 -1.94 18.31 1.91
N GLN A 122 -1.37 18.35 3.12
CA GLN A 122 -1.91 19.09 4.26
C GLN A 122 -2.01 20.61 4.02
N GLY A 123 -1.16 21.17 3.15
CA GLY A 123 -1.27 22.57 2.71
C GLY A 123 -2.28 22.80 1.58
N ILE A 124 -2.77 21.73 0.95
CA ILE A 124 -3.64 21.79 -0.23
C ILE A 124 -5.10 21.54 0.13
N PHE A 125 -5.37 20.59 1.04
CA PHE A 125 -6.72 20.19 1.40
C PHE A 125 -7.16 20.78 2.74
N SER A 126 -8.39 21.29 2.78
CA SER A 126 -9.03 21.64 4.05
C SER A 126 -9.30 20.38 4.87
N LYS A 127 -9.59 20.56 6.16
CA LYS A 127 -9.97 19.47 7.05
C LYS A 127 -11.20 18.71 6.53
N GLU A 128 -12.22 19.43 6.08
CA GLU A 128 -13.47 18.87 5.55
C GLU A 128 -13.21 18.08 4.28
N GLN A 129 -12.34 18.57 3.39
CA GLN A 129 -11.93 17.85 2.19
C GLN A 129 -11.18 16.55 2.54
N ALA A 130 -10.27 16.60 3.51
CA ALA A 130 -9.51 15.45 3.97
C ALA A 130 -10.42 14.38 4.64
N GLU A 131 -11.44 14.80 5.39
CA GLU A 131 -12.45 13.90 5.97
C GLU A 131 -13.34 13.26 4.90
N GLU A 132 -13.75 14.02 3.88
CA GLU A 132 -14.53 13.50 2.76
C GLU A 132 -13.73 12.51 1.91
N MET A 133 -12.46 12.83 1.61
CA MET A 133 -11.54 11.90 0.94
C MET A 133 -11.39 10.59 1.70
N ALA A 134 -11.35 10.62 3.04
CA ALA A 134 -11.30 9.40 3.85
C ALA A 134 -12.51 8.48 3.60
N ARG A 135 -13.71 9.07 3.46
CA ARG A 135 -14.94 8.31 3.17
C ARG A 135 -14.90 7.72 1.76
N GLN A 136 -14.48 8.52 0.78
CA GLN A 136 -14.33 8.08 -0.60
C GLN A 136 -13.29 6.98 -0.76
N PHE A 137 -12.16 7.09 -0.06
CA PHE A 137 -11.11 6.08 -0.01
C PHE A 137 -11.65 4.75 0.52
N LYS A 138 -12.33 4.78 1.68
CA LYS A 138 -12.95 3.58 2.27
C LYS A 138 -14.03 2.96 1.39
N GLN A 139 -14.77 3.78 0.63
CA GLN A 139 -15.75 3.28 -0.33
C GLN A 139 -15.06 2.65 -1.55
N ALA A 140 -14.01 3.29 -2.08
CA ALA A 140 -13.25 2.81 -3.23
C ALA A 140 -12.59 1.45 -2.93
N LYS A 141 -12.02 1.25 -1.74
CA LYS A 141 -11.46 -0.05 -1.30
C LYS A 141 -12.47 -1.20 -1.32
N LYS A 142 -13.77 -0.93 -1.18
CA LYS A 142 -14.83 -1.96 -1.18
C LYS A 142 -15.33 -2.30 -2.58
N GLN A 143 -15.09 -1.45 -3.56
CA GLN A 143 -15.48 -1.68 -4.93
C GLN A 143 -14.40 -2.54 -5.58
N LYS A 144 -14.57 -3.87 -5.53
CA LYS A 144 -13.75 -4.78 -6.33
C LYS A 144 -13.90 -4.39 -7.81
N ALA A 145 -12.77 -4.19 -8.50
CA ALA A 145 -12.75 -4.02 -9.94
C ALA A 145 -13.29 -5.26 -10.66
#